data_AF-A0A0C9RMU2-F1
#
_entry.id   AF-A0A0C9RMU2-F1
#
_cell.length_a   1.000
_cell.length_b   1.000
_cell.length_c   1.000
_cell.angle_alpha   90.00
_cell.angle_beta   90.00
_cell.angle_gamma   90.00
#
_symmetry.space_group_name_H-M   'P 1'
#
loop_
_entity.id
_entity.type
_entity.pdbx_description
1 polymer ?
#
loop_
_entity_poly.entity_id
_entity_poly.type
_entity_poly.pdbx_seq_one_letter_code
_entity_poly.pdbx_strand_id
1 'polypeptide(L)'
;MMPHLHLLVPQAVRVRAPTPSSSCRLFSPIYSCWSNPRGQRKGKWQWRWRSGKVAFLRQISTVRLRRGELELEWACPRRQLMASATQSFGHVSASQENIVSLQGEKEILSDLMEPQEEDEKSNESKRKFLKLEQLNWDDSFVRELPGDSRTDGPPRQVLHACYTKVSPSAPVDNPQLVVWSNSVADLLNLDPKEFKRPDFPLVFSGASPLKGSVPYAQCYGGHQFGMWAGQLGDGRAITLGEVLNDRGERWELQLKGAGKTPYSRFADGLAVLRSSIREFLCSEAMDALGVPTTRALCLVTTGKDVMRDMFYDGNPKEEPGAIVCRVAQSFLRFGSYQIHALRGEEDVEIVRTLLDYTIRHHFPHLDLLSSADEDFSLRPEGLETSTIDLTSNKYAAWFCEVAERTAVLIAKWQGVGFTHGVMNTDNMSVLGLTIDYGPFGFLDAFDPKYTPNTTDLPGRRYCFANQPDVGMWNLAQLASTLSTANLINDEEAKYAMAKYGARFMDEYQSVMTKKLGLEKYNKDLISKLLTNMAIDKVDYTICFRALSNIKTTVDLPDDELLSPLKAVLLDSSKERKKAWIDWLRQYTHELASSRIPDEESLD
;
A
#
# COMPACT_ATOMS: atom_id res chain seq x y z
N MET A 1 9.92 18.24 -26.16
CA MET A 1 11.24 18.01 -25.54
C MET A 1 11.10 18.21 -24.05
N MET A 2 10.91 17.12 -23.30
CA MET A 2 10.75 17.17 -21.85
C MET A 2 12.14 17.20 -21.19
N PRO A 3 12.39 18.07 -20.19
CA PRO A 3 13.62 17.96 -19.41
C PRO A 3 13.57 16.65 -18.63
N HIS A 4 14.54 15.76 -18.89
CA HIS A 4 14.76 14.60 -18.06
C HIS A 4 15.06 15.09 -16.64
N LEU A 5 14.14 14.83 -15.70
CA LEU A 5 14.44 14.88 -14.29
C LEU A 5 15.40 13.71 -14.03
N HIS A 6 16.70 13.91 -14.24
CA HIS A 6 17.71 12.98 -13.74
C HIS A 6 17.69 13.08 -12.21
N LEU A 7 16.78 12.34 -11.58
CA LEU A 7 16.92 11.98 -10.18
C LEU A 7 18.23 11.20 -10.06
N LEU A 8 19.25 11.88 -9.56
CA LEU A 8 20.57 11.31 -9.24
C LEU A 8 20.42 10.35 -8.05
N VAL A 9 19.83 9.18 -8.31
CA VAL A 9 20.16 7.96 -7.57
C VAL A 9 21.64 7.65 -7.91
N PRO A 10 22.51 7.39 -6.92
CA PRO A 10 23.94 7.21 -7.18
C PRO A 10 24.19 6.19 -8.31
N GLN A 11 24.93 6.62 -9.33
CA GLN A 11 25.30 5.77 -10.46
C GLN A 11 25.97 4.48 -9.97
N ALA A 12 25.53 3.35 -10.52
CA ALA A 12 26.01 2.03 -10.17
C ALA A 12 27.53 1.88 -10.39
N VAL A 13 28.28 1.67 -9.32
CA VAL A 13 29.69 1.24 -9.37
C VAL A 13 29.74 -0.18 -9.94
N ARG A 14 30.42 -0.37 -11.08
CA ARG A 14 30.78 -1.70 -11.61
C ARG A 14 31.83 -2.33 -10.70
N VAL A 15 31.44 -3.31 -9.89
CA VAL A 15 32.37 -4.16 -9.13
C VAL A 15 32.59 -5.48 -9.88
N ARG A 16 33.86 -5.75 -10.25
CA ARG A 16 34.30 -7.05 -10.77
C ARG A 16 34.30 -8.08 -9.63
N ALA A 17 33.74 -9.25 -9.88
CA ALA A 17 33.72 -10.36 -8.93
C ALA A 17 35.12 -10.99 -8.74
N PRO A 18 35.57 -11.29 -7.51
CA PRO A 18 36.61 -12.28 -7.25
C PRO A 18 36.00 -13.68 -7.10
N THR A 19 36.77 -14.69 -7.49
CA THR A 19 36.48 -16.13 -7.43
C THR A 19 36.39 -16.67 -5.99
N PRO A 20 35.63 -17.76 -5.74
CA PRO A 20 35.44 -18.28 -4.38
C PRO A 20 36.60 -19.19 -3.94
N SER A 21 37.18 -18.91 -2.77
CA SER A 21 37.95 -19.86 -1.98
C SER A 21 37.16 -20.31 -0.75
N SER A 22 37.47 -21.51 -0.30
CA SER A 22 36.62 -22.40 0.50
C SER A 22 36.82 -22.30 2.01
N SER A 23 35.76 -22.71 2.73
CA SER A 23 35.68 -23.22 4.11
C SER A 23 35.60 -22.22 5.28
N CYS A 24 34.48 -22.28 6.03
CA CYS A 24 34.46 -22.48 7.49
C CYS A 24 33.04 -22.65 8.08
N ARG A 25 33.01 -23.29 9.25
CA ARG A 25 31.94 -24.13 9.83
C ARG A 25 30.84 -23.36 10.59
N LEU A 26 29.64 -23.95 10.61
CA LEU A 26 28.40 -23.49 11.26
C LEU A 26 28.44 -23.61 12.80
N PHE A 27 27.87 -22.62 13.50
CA PHE A 27 27.29 -22.77 14.85
C PHE A 27 25.85 -22.19 14.84
N SER A 28 24.93 -22.85 15.55
CA SER A 28 23.49 -22.54 15.64
C SER A 28 23.11 -21.92 17.00
N PRO A 29 22.06 -21.08 17.10
CA PRO A 29 21.38 -20.79 18.37
C PRO A 29 20.23 -21.79 18.64
N ILE A 30 19.95 -21.98 19.93
CA ILE A 30 19.07 -23.00 20.52
C ILE A 30 17.57 -22.70 20.24
N TYR A 31 16.85 -23.69 19.72
CA TYR A 31 15.39 -23.75 19.55
C TYR A 31 14.86 -24.93 20.38
N SER A 32 13.81 -24.75 21.20
CA SER A 32 13.13 -25.89 21.83
C SER A 32 11.98 -26.39 20.93
N CYS A 33 11.94 -27.70 20.69
CA CYS A 33 11.02 -28.36 19.77
C CYS A 33 10.46 -29.61 20.45
N TRP A 34 9.16 -29.87 20.32
CA TRP A 34 8.54 -31.13 20.76
C TRP A 34 7.94 -31.86 19.56
N SER A 35 8.11 -33.18 19.53
CA SER A 35 7.72 -34.08 18.45
C SER A 35 6.54 -34.96 18.85
N ASN A 36 5.52 -35.05 18.00
CA ASN A 36 4.45 -36.06 18.10
C ASN A 36 4.93 -37.39 17.44
N PRO A 37 4.38 -38.58 17.75
CA PRO A 37 4.84 -39.90 17.27
C PRO A 37 4.86 -40.13 15.74
N ARG A 38 4.54 -39.11 14.93
CA ARG A 38 4.62 -39.14 13.46
C ARG A 38 5.71 -38.21 12.88
N GLY A 39 6.65 -37.73 13.70
CA GLY A 39 7.82 -36.99 13.23
C GLY A 39 7.58 -35.56 12.71
N GLN A 40 6.40 -34.98 12.91
CA GLN A 40 6.14 -33.57 12.60
C GLN A 40 6.57 -32.66 13.77
N ARG A 41 7.49 -31.71 13.51
CA ARG A 41 7.76 -30.57 14.41
C ARG A 41 6.63 -29.56 14.26
N LYS A 42 5.88 -29.30 15.33
CA LYS A 42 4.86 -28.25 15.38
C LYS A 42 5.28 -27.20 16.41
N GLY A 43 5.43 -25.95 15.97
CA GLY A 43 5.52 -24.78 16.85
C GLY A 43 4.14 -24.12 16.95
N LYS A 44 3.74 -23.69 18.15
CA LYS A 44 2.50 -22.94 18.39
C LYS A 44 2.91 -21.51 18.76
N TRP A 45 2.53 -20.52 17.97
CA TRP A 45 2.58 -19.12 18.37
C TRP A 45 1.19 -18.73 18.88
N GLN A 46 1.06 -18.41 20.16
CA GLN A 46 -0.15 -17.75 20.67
C GLN A 46 0.08 -16.24 20.60
N TRP A 47 -0.75 -15.54 19.83
CA TRP A 47 -0.73 -14.08 19.74
C TRP A 47 -1.78 -13.52 20.72
N ARG A 48 -1.35 -12.66 21.65
CA ARG A 48 -2.24 -11.72 22.34
C ARG A 48 -1.97 -10.32 21.80
N TRP A 49 -3.03 -9.66 21.33
CA TRP A 49 -3.01 -8.26 20.96
C TRP A 49 -2.80 -7.42 22.24
N ARG A 50 -1.67 -6.72 22.31
CA ARG A 50 -1.52 -5.49 23.10
C ARG A 50 -1.14 -4.39 22.12
N SER A 51 -1.78 -3.24 22.29
CA SER A 51 -1.61 -2.01 21.52
C SER A 51 -0.12 -1.69 21.26
N GLY A 52 0.19 -1.25 20.04
CA GLY A 52 1.46 -0.56 19.75
C GLY A 52 2.58 -1.35 19.06
N LYS A 53 2.34 -2.52 18.46
CA LYS A 53 3.36 -3.19 17.63
C LYS A 53 2.80 -3.61 16.26
N VAL A 54 3.18 -2.86 15.22
CA VAL A 54 2.94 -3.24 13.81
C VAL A 54 3.88 -4.41 13.47
N ALA A 55 3.31 -5.59 13.29
CA ALA A 55 4.05 -6.74 12.75
C ALA A 55 3.98 -6.69 11.21
N PHE A 56 5.14 -6.58 10.56
CA PHE A 56 5.21 -6.36 9.12
C PHE A 56 4.91 -7.63 8.31
N LEU A 57 4.17 -7.41 7.22
CA LEU A 57 3.72 -8.42 6.26
C LEU A 57 4.90 -8.93 5.45
N ARG A 58 5.44 -10.10 5.82
CA ARG A 58 6.31 -10.86 4.93
C ARG A 58 5.50 -11.43 3.76
N GLN A 59 6.14 -11.98 2.74
CA GLN A 59 5.42 -12.64 1.65
C GLN A 59 4.71 -13.91 2.19
N ILE A 60 3.38 -13.87 2.29
CA ILE A 60 2.57 -15.03 2.72
C ILE A 60 2.68 -16.11 1.63
N SER A 61 3.28 -17.26 1.97
CA SER A 61 3.44 -18.39 1.05
C SER A 61 2.23 -19.32 1.05
N THR A 62 1.58 -19.45 2.21
CA THR A 62 0.50 -20.42 2.42
C THR A 62 -0.47 -19.87 3.46
N VAL A 63 -1.76 -19.96 3.16
CA VAL A 63 -2.85 -19.61 4.08
C VAL A 63 -3.69 -20.85 4.31
N ARG A 64 -3.97 -21.19 5.58
CA ARG A 64 -4.93 -22.23 5.94
C ARG A 64 -5.91 -21.68 6.96
N LEU A 65 -7.20 -21.92 6.72
CA LEU A 65 -8.23 -21.72 7.73
C LEU A 65 -8.52 -23.06 8.39
N ARG A 66 -8.28 -23.19 9.70
CA ARG A 66 -8.63 -24.40 10.47
C ARG A 66 -9.45 -24.01 11.69
N ARG A 67 -10.68 -24.54 11.81
CA ARG A 67 -11.56 -24.32 12.97
C ARG A 67 -11.80 -22.85 13.31
N GLY A 68 -11.87 -21.98 12.31
CA GLY A 68 -12.06 -20.53 12.50
C GLY A 68 -10.80 -19.74 12.83
N GLU A 69 -9.63 -20.39 12.93
CA GLU A 69 -8.34 -19.69 13.11
C GLU A 69 -7.58 -19.62 11.78
N LEU A 70 -7.02 -18.44 11.50
CA LEU A 70 -6.20 -18.16 10.32
C LEU A 70 -4.74 -18.53 10.61
N GLU A 71 -4.24 -19.59 9.97
CA GLU A 71 -2.82 -19.95 9.97
C GLU A 71 -2.13 -19.35 8.74
N LEU A 72 -1.16 -18.45 8.97
CA LEU A 72 -0.32 -17.84 7.94
C LEU A 72 1.09 -18.45 7.98
N GLU A 73 1.55 -18.98 6.85
CA GLU A 73 2.94 -19.39 6.63
C GLU A 73 3.62 -18.38 5.69
N TRP A 74 4.86 -18.02 6.01
CA TRP A 74 5.64 -17.02 5.28
C TRP A 74 6.72 -17.69 4.44
N ALA A 75 6.97 -17.19 3.22
CA ALA A 75 8.07 -17.66 2.39
C ALA A 75 9.42 -17.34 3.06
N CYS A 76 10.28 -18.36 3.22
CA CYS A 76 11.67 -18.17 3.62
C CYS A 76 12.53 -18.00 2.36
N PRO A 77 13.40 -16.97 2.24
CA PRO A 77 14.21 -16.73 1.05
C PRO A 77 15.20 -17.85 0.68
N ARG A 78 15.37 -18.88 1.52
CA ARG A 78 16.44 -19.87 1.40
C ARG A 78 16.23 -20.98 0.37
N ARG A 79 15.17 -20.98 -0.45
CA ARG A 79 14.85 -22.11 -1.35
C ARG A 79 15.18 -21.94 -2.84
N GLN A 80 15.72 -20.81 -3.28
CA GLN A 80 16.13 -20.65 -4.70
C GLN A 80 17.63 -20.87 -4.98
N LEU A 81 18.43 -21.18 -3.95
CA LEU A 81 19.85 -21.53 -4.10
C LEU A 81 20.16 -22.71 -3.19
N MET A 82 19.95 -23.95 -3.68
CA MET A 82 20.60 -25.21 -3.26
C MET A 82 19.77 -26.39 -3.81
N ALA A 83 19.91 -26.65 -5.11
CA ALA A 83 19.51 -27.91 -5.73
C ALA A 83 20.76 -28.62 -6.26
N SER A 84 21.65 -29.04 -5.35
CA SER A 84 22.66 -30.11 -5.57
C SER A 84 23.58 -30.19 -4.36
N ALA A 85 23.40 -31.20 -3.48
CA ALA A 85 24.47 -31.81 -2.68
C ALA A 85 23.90 -32.88 -1.73
N THR A 86 24.01 -34.13 -2.20
CA THR A 86 24.46 -35.35 -1.49
C THR A 86 23.83 -35.87 -0.18
N GLN A 87 23.50 -37.15 -0.32
CA GLN A 87 23.45 -38.28 0.62
C GLN A 87 24.49 -38.33 1.78
N SER A 88 24.03 -39.05 2.81
CA SER A 88 24.69 -40.05 3.70
C SER A 88 25.40 -39.64 5.01
N PHE A 89 25.32 -40.61 5.96
CA PHE A 89 25.84 -40.72 7.33
C PHE A 89 25.05 -39.99 8.43
N GLY A 90 24.74 -40.56 9.59
CA GLY A 90 25.04 -41.84 10.24
C GLY A 90 24.50 -41.76 11.69
N HIS A 91 23.95 -42.85 12.21
CA HIS A 91 23.37 -42.96 13.56
C HIS A 91 24.43 -42.80 14.65
N VAL A 92 24.15 -42.01 15.70
CA VAL A 92 24.73 -42.16 17.05
C VAL A 92 23.66 -41.85 18.10
N SER A 93 23.52 -42.78 19.05
CA SER A 93 22.64 -42.75 20.23
C SER A 93 23.29 -42.03 21.41
N ALA A 94 22.50 -41.34 22.24
CA ALA A 94 22.86 -41.08 23.64
C ALA A 94 21.62 -40.94 24.54
N SER A 95 21.56 -41.88 25.50
CA SER A 95 21.00 -41.93 26.86
C SER A 95 20.10 -40.81 27.44
N GLN A 96 19.12 -41.31 28.20
CA GLN A 96 18.18 -40.66 29.14
C GLN A 96 18.87 -40.10 30.41
N GLU A 97 18.03 -39.44 31.23
CA GLU A 97 18.20 -38.94 32.62
C GLU A 97 18.53 -37.43 32.70
N ASN A 98 17.88 -36.56 33.48
CA ASN A 98 17.01 -36.71 34.65
C ASN A 98 15.89 -35.65 34.65
N ILE A 99 14.70 -36.08 35.09
CA ILE A 99 13.54 -35.24 35.44
C ILE A 99 13.65 -34.95 36.93
N VAL A 100 13.62 -33.67 37.32
CA VAL A 100 13.34 -33.26 38.70
C VAL A 100 12.18 -32.26 38.67
N SER A 101 11.05 -32.71 39.20
CA SER A 101 9.89 -31.91 39.58
C SER A 101 10.22 -31.08 40.82
N LEU A 102 9.60 -29.90 40.98
CA LEU A 102 9.02 -29.47 42.26
C LEU A 102 8.00 -28.34 42.02
N GLN A 103 6.87 -28.47 42.69
CA GLN A 103 5.71 -27.59 42.73
C GLN A 103 5.87 -26.51 43.81
N GLY A 104 5.08 -25.43 43.69
CA GLY A 104 4.98 -24.30 44.64
C GLY A 104 5.55 -23.04 43.99
N GLU A 105 4.86 -21.91 43.84
CA GLU A 105 3.92 -21.27 44.76
C GLU A 105 2.82 -20.53 43.96
N LYS A 106 1.60 -20.56 44.50
CA LYS A 106 0.49 -19.66 44.17
C LYS A 106 0.48 -18.54 45.22
N GLU A 107 -0.06 -17.40 44.80
CA GLU A 107 -0.37 -16.20 45.58
C GLU A 107 0.79 -15.21 45.77
N ILE A 108 0.71 -14.09 45.05
CA ILE A 108 0.75 -12.69 45.51
C ILE A 108 0.81 -11.81 44.24
N LEU A 109 0.17 -10.63 44.28
CA LEU A 109 -0.12 -9.65 43.20
C LEU A 109 -1.46 -9.82 42.49
N SER A 110 -2.54 -9.64 43.26
CA SER A 110 -3.86 -9.24 42.77
C SER A 110 -4.27 -7.85 43.27
N ASP A 111 -3.32 -6.93 43.44
CA ASP A 111 -3.58 -5.53 43.75
C ASP A 111 -2.59 -4.67 42.94
N LEU A 112 -3.07 -3.54 42.44
CA LEU A 112 -2.47 -2.61 41.45
C LEU A 112 -2.90 -2.88 40.01
N MET A 113 -4.08 -2.38 39.65
CA MET A 113 -4.37 -1.59 38.44
C MET A 113 -5.88 -1.32 38.38
N GLU A 114 -6.38 -0.47 39.28
CA GLU A 114 -7.61 0.28 39.01
C GLU A 114 -7.25 1.43 38.07
N PRO A 115 -7.90 1.58 36.89
CA PRO A 115 -7.78 2.81 36.11
C PRO A 115 -8.56 3.90 36.83
N GLN A 116 -7.89 4.98 37.23
CA GLN A 116 -8.55 6.20 37.68
C GLN A 116 -9.33 6.77 36.49
N GLU A 117 -10.66 6.77 36.61
CA GLU A 117 -11.56 7.61 35.83
C GLU A 117 -11.42 9.05 36.33
N GLU A 118 -10.67 9.88 35.61
CA GLU A 118 -10.74 11.34 35.75
C GLU A 118 -11.29 11.96 34.45
N ASP A 119 -12.54 12.40 34.57
CA ASP A 119 -13.28 13.43 33.83
C ASP A 119 -12.73 13.99 32.50
N GLU A 120 -13.01 13.29 31.41
CA GLU A 120 -13.32 13.89 30.10
C GLU A 120 -14.83 13.76 29.80
N LYS A 121 -15.67 14.32 30.67
CA LYS A 121 -17.09 14.56 30.39
C LYS A 121 -17.33 16.02 30.03
N SER A 122 -16.97 16.38 28.80
CA SER A 122 -17.75 17.37 28.05
C SER A 122 -17.44 17.28 26.57
N ASN A 123 -18.49 17.00 25.77
CA ASN A 123 -18.58 17.10 24.31
C ASN A 123 -18.33 15.85 23.42
N GLU A 124 -18.46 14.62 23.94
CA GLU A 124 -18.84 13.49 23.07
C GLU A 124 -20.35 13.53 22.81
N SER A 125 -20.74 14.15 21.70
CA SER A 125 -22.01 13.82 21.04
C SER A 125 -22.06 12.29 20.91
N LYS A 126 -23.08 11.63 21.48
CA LYS A 126 -23.26 10.17 21.39
C LYS A 126 -23.13 9.73 19.93
N ARG A 127 -21.98 9.18 19.53
CA ARG A 127 -21.76 8.65 18.18
C ARG A 127 -22.86 7.64 17.90
N LYS A 128 -23.71 7.94 16.92
CA LYS A 128 -24.85 7.11 16.56
C LYS A 128 -24.35 6.01 15.62
N PHE A 129 -24.11 4.82 16.17
CA PHE A 129 -23.82 3.66 15.34
C PHE A 129 -25.05 3.24 14.53
N LEU A 130 -24.81 2.82 13.29
CA LEU A 130 -25.78 2.41 12.29
C LEU A 130 -25.76 0.88 12.15
N LYS A 131 -26.95 0.31 11.92
CA LYS A 131 -27.09 -1.04 11.36
C LYS A 131 -26.84 -1.00 9.85
N LEU A 132 -26.57 -2.16 9.24
CA LEU A 132 -26.36 -2.25 7.79
C LEU A 132 -27.53 -1.67 6.97
N GLU A 133 -28.77 -1.89 7.42
CA GLU A 133 -29.99 -1.42 6.73
C GLU A 133 -30.25 0.09 6.90
N GLN A 134 -29.42 0.77 7.71
CA GLN A 134 -29.51 2.20 8.00
C GLN A 134 -28.38 3.00 7.35
N LEU A 135 -27.51 2.35 6.57
CA LEU A 135 -26.51 3.05 5.75
C LEU A 135 -27.19 4.07 4.85
N ASN A 136 -26.63 5.28 4.82
CA ASN A 136 -27.16 6.39 4.05
C ASN A 136 -26.61 6.34 2.62
N TRP A 137 -27.30 5.64 1.73
CA TRP A 137 -26.94 5.52 0.31
C TRP A 137 -27.21 6.83 -0.43
N ASP A 138 -26.24 7.29 -1.19
CA ASP A 138 -26.39 8.44 -2.08
C ASP A 138 -26.30 8.05 -3.56
N ASP A 139 -25.39 7.14 -3.93
CA ASP A 139 -25.22 6.59 -5.30
C ASP A 139 -25.16 7.67 -6.41
N SER A 140 -24.51 8.80 -6.14
CA SER A 140 -24.27 9.89 -7.11
C SER A 140 -23.59 9.43 -8.38
N PHE A 141 -22.67 8.47 -8.31
CA PHE A 141 -21.93 7.97 -9.46
C PHE A 141 -22.88 7.37 -10.50
N VAL A 142 -23.87 6.60 -10.04
CA VAL A 142 -24.87 5.97 -10.90
C VAL A 142 -25.91 6.99 -11.37
N ARG A 143 -26.29 7.93 -10.51
CA ARG A 143 -27.34 8.93 -10.81
C ARG A 143 -26.88 10.00 -11.82
N GLU A 144 -25.62 10.43 -11.75
CA GLU A 144 -25.14 11.63 -12.44
C GLU A 144 -24.27 11.33 -13.68
N LEU A 145 -23.65 10.15 -13.77
CA LEU A 145 -22.75 9.80 -14.86
C LEU A 145 -23.43 8.91 -15.92
N PRO A 146 -22.98 8.96 -17.19
CA PRO A 146 -23.51 8.10 -18.24
C PRO A 146 -23.24 6.63 -17.90
N GLY A 147 -24.30 5.82 -17.87
CA GLY A 147 -24.25 4.39 -17.59
C GLY A 147 -24.52 3.56 -18.84
N ASP A 148 -24.01 2.33 -18.85
CA ASP A 148 -24.34 1.35 -19.88
C ASP A 148 -25.85 1.07 -19.87
N SER A 149 -26.48 1.12 -21.04
CA SER A 149 -27.90 0.78 -21.22
C SER A 149 -28.21 -0.68 -20.88
N ARG A 150 -27.20 -1.55 -20.94
CA ARG A 150 -27.29 -2.95 -20.55
C ARG A 150 -26.87 -3.12 -19.10
N THR A 151 -27.50 -4.05 -18.40
CA THR A 151 -27.05 -4.52 -17.09
C THR A 151 -26.46 -5.90 -17.21
N ASP A 152 -25.56 -6.23 -16.30
CA ASP A 152 -24.93 -7.55 -16.20
C ASP A 152 -24.37 -8.05 -17.55
N GLY A 153 -24.21 -9.37 -17.66
CA GLY A 153 -23.90 -10.06 -18.90
C GLY A 153 -22.41 -10.40 -19.08
N PRO A 154 -22.09 -11.03 -20.22
CA PRO A 154 -20.74 -11.52 -20.47
C PRO A 154 -19.76 -10.36 -20.72
N PRO A 155 -18.44 -10.63 -20.60
CA PRO A 155 -17.40 -9.68 -20.96
C PRO A 155 -17.56 -9.10 -22.37
N ARG A 156 -17.47 -7.78 -22.52
CA ARG A 156 -17.68 -7.05 -23.79
C ARG A 156 -17.07 -5.64 -23.75
N GLN A 157 -16.96 -5.01 -24.92
CA GLN A 157 -16.71 -3.57 -24.99
C GLN A 157 -17.95 -2.79 -24.52
N VAL A 158 -17.73 -1.71 -23.79
CA VAL A 158 -18.71 -0.79 -23.20
C VAL A 158 -18.33 0.60 -23.64
N LEU A 159 -19.07 1.14 -24.60
CA LEU A 159 -18.86 2.48 -25.16
C LEU A 159 -19.81 3.48 -24.49
N HIS A 160 -19.45 4.76 -24.51
CA HIS A 160 -20.30 5.88 -24.07
C HIS A 160 -20.80 5.78 -22.62
N ALA A 161 -20.07 5.09 -21.73
CA ALA A 161 -20.49 4.91 -20.34
C ALA A 161 -19.30 4.80 -19.37
N CYS A 162 -19.47 5.39 -18.19
CA CYS A 162 -18.54 5.34 -17.06
C CYS A 162 -18.67 4.05 -16.24
N TYR A 163 -19.81 3.36 -16.32
CA TYR A 163 -20.08 2.14 -15.55
C TYR A 163 -21.12 1.25 -16.22
N THR A 164 -21.22 0.01 -15.73
CA THR A 164 -22.35 -0.90 -15.98
C THR A 164 -22.97 -1.31 -14.65
N LYS A 165 -24.30 -1.34 -14.54
CA LYS A 165 -24.97 -1.94 -13.37
C LYS A 165 -24.76 -3.45 -13.40
N VAL A 166 -24.19 -4.03 -12.34
CA VAL A 166 -23.80 -5.44 -12.28
C VAL A 166 -24.04 -5.98 -10.89
N SER A 167 -24.76 -7.09 -10.79
CA SER A 167 -24.97 -7.81 -9.54
C SER A 167 -23.79 -8.75 -9.24
N PRO A 168 -23.39 -8.91 -7.95
CA PRO A 168 -22.48 -9.98 -7.56
C PRO A 168 -22.94 -11.36 -8.04
N SER A 169 -22.01 -12.14 -8.58
CA SER A 169 -22.28 -13.43 -9.22
C SER A 169 -21.30 -14.54 -8.83
N ALA A 170 -20.39 -14.28 -7.88
CA ALA A 170 -19.45 -15.28 -7.39
C ALA A 170 -20.19 -16.50 -6.82
N PRO A 171 -19.76 -17.74 -7.14
CA PRO A 171 -20.25 -18.93 -6.47
C PRO A 171 -19.86 -18.91 -4.99
N VAL A 172 -20.86 -19.06 -4.12
CA VAL A 172 -20.69 -19.00 -2.66
C VAL A 172 -21.35 -20.21 -2.02
N ASP A 173 -20.69 -20.79 -1.03
CA ASP A 173 -21.14 -21.92 -0.23
C ASP A 173 -20.63 -21.76 1.20
N ASN A 174 -21.54 -21.55 2.15
CA ASN A 174 -21.23 -21.33 3.57
C ASN A 174 -20.10 -20.28 3.81
N PRO A 175 -20.26 -19.04 3.32
CA PRO A 175 -19.24 -18.00 3.47
C PRO A 175 -18.99 -17.69 4.95
N GLN A 176 -17.73 -17.40 5.29
CA GLN A 176 -17.34 -17.08 6.67
C GLN A 176 -16.60 -15.76 6.73
N LEU A 177 -16.88 -14.95 7.75
CA LEU A 177 -16.08 -13.77 8.06
C LEU A 177 -14.69 -14.21 8.55
N VAL A 178 -13.64 -13.70 7.91
CA VAL A 178 -12.25 -13.95 8.29
C VAL A 178 -11.77 -12.86 9.24
N VAL A 179 -11.98 -11.59 8.86
CA VAL A 179 -11.55 -10.41 9.63
C VAL A 179 -12.31 -9.17 9.17
N TRP A 180 -12.41 -8.16 10.05
CA TRP A 180 -12.87 -6.82 9.72
C TRP A 180 -11.97 -5.75 10.38
N SER A 181 -12.04 -4.51 9.87
CA SER A 181 -11.33 -3.36 10.43
C SER A 181 -12.28 -2.51 11.27
N ASN A 182 -11.98 -2.37 12.57
CA ASN A 182 -12.73 -1.47 13.45
C ASN A 182 -12.60 -0.01 13.01
N SER A 183 -11.42 0.41 12.53
CA SER A 183 -11.19 1.78 12.06
C SER A 183 -12.09 2.13 10.87
N VAL A 184 -12.29 1.19 9.94
CA VAL A 184 -13.20 1.40 8.80
C VAL A 184 -14.67 1.25 9.21
N ALA A 185 -14.99 0.39 10.17
CA ALA A 185 -16.33 0.35 10.74
C ALA A 185 -16.71 1.70 11.36
N ASP A 186 -15.81 2.29 12.16
CA ASP A 186 -16.01 3.62 12.77
C ASP A 186 -16.11 4.73 11.71
N LEU A 187 -15.30 4.65 10.64
CA LEU A 187 -15.34 5.57 9.51
C LEU A 187 -16.73 5.66 8.86
N LEU A 188 -17.41 4.51 8.79
CA LEU A 188 -18.76 4.33 8.23
C LEU A 188 -19.87 4.38 9.29
N ASN A 189 -19.52 4.70 10.54
CA ASN A 189 -20.43 4.69 11.69
C ASN A 189 -21.15 3.34 11.90
N LEU A 190 -20.58 2.21 11.49
CA LEU A 190 -21.20 0.89 11.60
C LEU A 190 -21.03 0.29 13.00
N ASP A 191 -22.13 -0.22 13.59
CA ASP A 191 -22.07 -0.92 14.88
C ASP A 191 -21.21 -2.19 14.77
N PRO A 192 -20.16 -2.37 15.61
CA PRO A 192 -19.34 -3.58 15.63
C PRO A 192 -20.14 -4.89 15.83
N LYS A 193 -21.36 -4.82 16.36
CA LYS A 193 -22.26 -5.98 16.48
C LYS A 193 -22.75 -6.50 15.12
N GLU A 194 -22.78 -5.68 14.08
CA GLU A 194 -23.23 -6.09 12.74
C GLU A 194 -22.32 -7.18 12.15
N PHE A 195 -21.01 -7.13 12.42
CA PHE A 195 -20.04 -8.14 11.97
C PHE A 195 -20.24 -9.52 12.60
N LYS A 196 -21.04 -9.61 13.67
CA LYS A 196 -21.36 -10.87 14.35
C LYS A 196 -22.68 -11.48 13.89
N ARG A 197 -23.40 -10.83 12.97
CA ARG A 197 -24.66 -11.35 12.46
C ARG A 197 -24.42 -12.61 11.62
N PRO A 198 -25.29 -13.64 11.71
CA PRO A 198 -25.18 -14.84 10.88
C PRO A 198 -25.25 -14.58 9.38
N ASP A 199 -25.97 -13.54 8.95
CA ASP A 199 -26.15 -13.16 7.55
C ASP A 199 -25.05 -12.23 7.00
N PHE A 200 -24.19 -11.67 7.87
CA PHE A 200 -23.12 -10.76 7.44
C PHE A 200 -22.21 -11.36 6.36
N PRO A 201 -21.70 -12.61 6.48
CA PRO A 201 -20.87 -13.19 5.44
C PRO A 201 -21.61 -13.38 4.11
N LEU A 202 -22.93 -13.63 4.13
CA LEU A 202 -23.75 -13.77 2.91
C LEU A 202 -23.88 -12.44 2.18
N VAL A 203 -24.05 -11.34 2.92
CA VAL A 203 -24.14 -9.99 2.35
C VAL A 203 -22.82 -9.58 1.72
N PHE A 204 -21.71 -9.68 2.47
CA PHE A 204 -20.39 -9.24 2.00
C PHE A 204 -19.68 -10.23 1.08
N SER A 205 -20.24 -11.44 0.88
CA SER A 205 -19.87 -12.31 -0.24
C SER A 205 -20.69 -12.02 -1.51
N GLY A 206 -21.66 -11.09 -1.44
CA GLY A 206 -22.58 -10.80 -2.53
C GLY A 206 -23.66 -11.87 -2.77
N ALA A 207 -23.80 -12.86 -1.89
CA ALA A 207 -24.81 -13.91 -2.02
C ALA A 207 -26.22 -13.44 -1.56
N SER A 208 -26.27 -12.35 -0.79
CA SER A 208 -27.50 -11.67 -0.41
C SER A 208 -27.35 -10.17 -0.68
N PRO A 209 -28.39 -9.51 -1.23
CA PRO A 209 -28.30 -8.08 -1.52
C PRO A 209 -28.25 -7.27 -0.23
N LEU A 210 -27.44 -6.21 -0.22
CA LEU A 210 -27.45 -5.22 0.84
C LEU A 210 -28.60 -4.23 0.58
N LYS A 211 -29.46 -4.01 1.57
CA LYS A 211 -30.63 -3.15 1.38
C LYS A 211 -30.21 -1.73 1.00
N GLY A 212 -30.76 -1.25 -0.13
CA GLY A 212 -30.51 0.10 -0.65
C GLY A 212 -29.33 0.20 -1.60
N SER A 213 -28.46 -0.81 -1.67
CA SER A 213 -27.31 -0.80 -2.57
C SER A 213 -27.73 -0.82 -4.04
N VAL A 214 -27.03 -0.08 -4.90
CA VAL A 214 -27.17 -0.11 -6.37
C VAL A 214 -25.85 -0.59 -6.99
N PRO A 215 -25.67 -1.91 -7.18
CA PRO A 215 -24.37 -2.44 -7.59
C PRO A 215 -23.95 -2.06 -9.02
N TYR A 216 -22.69 -1.66 -9.18
CA TYR A 216 -22.10 -1.29 -10.47
C TYR A 216 -20.62 -1.69 -10.57
N ALA A 217 -20.12 -1.74 -11.80
CA ALA A 217 -18.71 -1.92 -12.12
C ALA A 217 -18.25 -0.77 -13.02
N GLN A 218 -17.12 -0.14 -12.69
CA GLN A 218 -16.61 1.02 -13.44
C GLN A 218 -15.95 0.61 -14.77
N CYS A 219 -16.14 1.43 -15.80
CA CYS A 219 -15.43 1.36 -17.07
C CYS A 219 -14.20 2.27 -17.01
N TYR A 220 -13.03 1.72 -17.32
CA TYR A 220 -11.80 2.50 -17.46
C TYR A 220 -10.85 1.80 -18.43
N GLY A 221 -9.84 2.51 -18.89
CA GLY A 221 -8.74 1.99 -19.70
C GLY A 221 -7.42 2.19 -18.97
N GLY A 222 -6.30 1.99 -19.65
CA GLY A 222 -5.01 2.30 -19.04
C GLY A 222 -3.82 1.94 -19.91
N HIS A 223 -2.69 2.57 -19.59
CA HIS A 223 -1.38 2.21 -20.11
C HIS A 223 -0.76 1.17 -19.19
N GLN A 224 -0.68 -0.08 -19.66
CA GLN A 224 -0.05 -1.17 -18.95
C GLN A 224 1.40 -1.30 -19.41
N PHE A 225 2.35 -1.21 -18.48
CA PHE A 225 3.79 -1.22 -18.77
C PHE A 225 4.23 -0.17 -19.84
N GLY A 226 3.51 0.96 -19.90
CA GLY A 226 3.77 2.05 -20.85
C GLY A 226 3.02 1.94 -22.18
N MET A 227 2.30 0.85 -22.43
CA MET A 227 1.54 0.62 -23.67
C MET A 227 0.04 0.74 -23.42
N TRP A 228 -0.70 1.40 -24.31
CA TRP A 228 -2.16 1.46 -24.21
C TRP A 228 -2.79 0.06 -24.31
N ALA A 229 -3.57 -0.33 -23.30
CA ALA A 229 -4.18 -1.65 -23.21
C ALA A 229 -5.65 -1.70 -23.67
N GLY A 230 -6.19 -0.58 -24.19
CA GLY A 230 -7.61 -0.46 -24.52
C GLY A 230 -8.50 -0.46 -23.29
N GLN A 231 -9.72 -0.99 -23.44
CA GLN A 231 -10.67 -1.09 -22.34
C GLN A 231 -10.25 -2.14 -21.32
N LEU A 232 -10.23 -1.70 -20.06
CA LEU A 232 -10.10 -2.50 -18.86
C LEU A 232 -11.45 -2.45 -18.12
N GLY A 233 -11.48 -1.82 -16.94
CA GLY A 233 -12.65 -1.74 -16.07
C GLY A 233 -12.56 -2.69 -14.88
N ASP A 234 -13.56 -2.59 -14.01
CA ASP A 234 -13.69 -3.42 -12.81
C ASP A 234 -13.99 -4.88 -13.18
N GLY A 235 -12.97 -5.61 -13.62
CA GLY A 235 -13.12 -6.96 -14.17
C GLY A 235 -13.36 -8.06 -13.13
N ARG A 236 -13.21 -7.74 -11.84
CA ARG A 236 -13.49 -8.64 -10.71
C ARG A 236 -13.91 -7.87 -9.46
N ALA A 237 -14.35 -6.63 -9.64
CA ALA A 237 -14.78 -5.77 -8.56
C ALA A 237 -16.19 -5.27 -8.88
N ILE A 238 -17.03 -5.18 -7.85
CA ILE A 238 -18.38 -4.66 -7.97
C ILE A 238 -18.59 -3.71 -6.80
N THR A 239 -18.80 -2.44 -7.10
CA THR A 239 -19.17 -1.43 -6.11
C THR A 239 -20.62 -1.67 -5.73
N LEU A 240 -20.91 -1.83 -4.45
CA LEU A 240 -22.27 -1.97 -3.92
C LEU A 240 -23.02 -0.64 -3.99
N GLY A 241 -22.32 0.46 -3.81
CA GLY A 241 -22.84 1.82 -3.87
C GLY A 241 -21.96 2.79 -3.10
N GLU A 242 -22.46 4.01 -2.95
CA GLU A 242 -21.82 5.10 -2.22
C GLU A 242 -22.60 5.43 -0.96
N VAL A 243 -21.93 5.40 0.19
CA VAL A 243 -22.52 5.78 1.48
C VAL A 243 -21.99 7.13 1.93
N LEU A 244 -22.85 7.94 2.54
CA LEU A 244 -22.47 9.14 3.26
C LEU A 244 -22.38 8.83 4.75
N ASN A 245 -21.24 9.15 5.37
CA ASN A 245 -21.09 9.04 6.81
C ASN A 245 -21.67 10.28 7.53
N ASP A 246 -21.61 10.29 8.86
CA ASP A 246 -22.14 11.39 9.68
C ASP A 246 -21.42 12.74 9.49
N ARG A 247 -20.21 12.72 8.91
CA ARG A 247 -19.44 13.92 8.54
C ARG A 247 -19.79 14.43 7.14
N GLY A 248 -20.71 13.78 6.43
CA GLY A 248 -21.04 14.10 5.05
C GLY A 248 -19.97 13.68 4.05
N GLU A 249 -19.00 12.85 4.46
CA GLU A 249 -18.00 12.29 3.57
C GLU A 249 -18.58 11.08 2.82
N ARG A 250 -18.29 11.03 1.52
CA ARG A 250 -18.70 9.94 0.63
C ARG A 250 -17.68 8.81 0.62
N TRP A 251 -18.18 7.57 0.68
CA TRP A 251 -17.37 6.36 0.65
C TRP A 251 -18.01 5.30 -0.25
N GLU A 252 -17.27 4.84 -1.27
CA GLU A 252 -17.63 3.70 -2.11
C GLU A 252 -17.32 2.38 -1.38
N LEU A 253 -18.28 1.45 -1.33
CA LEU A 253 -18.08 0.09 -0.80
C LEU A 253 -17.96 -0.89 -1.97
N GLN A 254 -16.80 -1.52 -2.15
CA GLN A 254 -16.51 -2.33 -3.32
C GLN A 254 -16.08 -3.76 -2.99
N LEU A 255 -16.82 -4.75 -3.48
CA LEU A 255 -16.51 -6.16 -3.31
C LEU A 255 -15.58 -6.64 -4.41
N LYS A 256 -14.34 -7.00 -4.06
CA LYS A 256 -13.35 -7.56 -5.00
C LYS A 256 -13.31 -9.08 -4.88
N GLY A 257 -13.50 -9.77 -6.00
CA GLY A 257 -13.71 -11.21 -6.10
C GLY A 257 -15.18 -11.61 -6.21
N ALA A 258 -16.09 -10.63 -6.38
CA ALA A 258 -17.54 -10.82 -6.31
C ALA A 258 -18.18 -11.39 -7.60
N GLY A 259 -17.38 -11.81 -8.58
CA GLY A 259 -17.85 -12.44 -9.81
C GLY A 259 -17.48 -11.67 -11.06
N LYS A 260 -18.01 -12.16 -12.20
CA LYS A 260 -17.73 -11.57 -13.51
C LYS A 260 -18.52 -10.29 -13.72
N THR A 261 -17.94 -9.42 -14.53
CA THR A 261 -18.54 -8.19 -15.03
C THR A 261 -18.30 -8.11 -16.55
N PRO A 262 -18.91 -7.14 -17.25
CA PRO A 262 -18.57 -6.85 -18.64
C PRO A 262 -17.09 -6.54 -18.88
N TYR A 263 -16.35 -6.23 -17.81
CA TYR A 263 -14.94 -5.84 -17.84
C TYR A 263 -13.98 -6.99 -17.51
N SER A 264 -14.47 -8.20 -17.21
CA SER A 264 -13.61 -9.34 -16.81
C SER A 264 -12.67 -9.83 -17.92
N ARG A 265 -12.88 -9.40 -19.18
CA ARG A 265 -12.15 -9.91 -20.36
C ARG A 265 -12.18 -11.45 -20.37
N PHE A 266 -11.03 -12.09 -20.26
CA PHE A 266 -10.89 -13.56 -20.22
C PHE A 266 -10.80 -14.14 -18.81
N ALA A 267 -10.82 -13.30 -17.76
CA ALA A 267 -10.68 -13.73 -16.37
C ALA A 267 -12.01 -14.24 -15.78
N ASP A 268 -11.90 -14.92 -14.64
CA ASP A 268 -13.04 -15.56 -13.96
C ASP A 268 -13.83 -14.62 -13.03
N GLY A 269 -13.33 -13.42 -12.74
CA GLY A 269 -13.98 -12.47 -11.84
C GLY A 269 -13.79 -12.79 -10.34
N LEU A 270 -12.97 -13.80 -9.99
CA LEU A 270 -12.84 -14.30 -8.63
C LEU A 270 -11.51 -13.86 -7.97
N ALA A 271 -11.45 -13.90 -6.64
CA ALA A 271 -10.24 -13.69 -5.87
C ALA A 271 -9.99 -14.85 -4.90
N VAL A 272 -8.72 -15.06 -4.56
CA VAL A 272 -8.30 -16.10 -3.61
C VAL A 272 -7.94 -15.49 -2.26
N LEU A 273 -8.09 -16.28 -1.21
CA LEU A 273 -7.90 -15.88 0.17
C LEU A 273 -6.52 -15.24 0.41
N ARG A 274 -5.46 -15.80 -0.17
CA ARG A 274 -4.10 -15.26 -0.03
C ARG A 274 -3.96 -13.84 -0.59
N SER A 275 -4.49 -13.55 -1.78
CA SER A 275 -4.45 -12.19 -2.34
C SER A 275 -5.31 -11.24 -1.53
N SER A 276 -6.48 -11.69 -1.09
CA SER A 276 -7.43 -10.84 -0.36
C SER A 276 -6.93 -10.50 1.05
N ILE A 277 -6.22 -11.41 1.73
CA ILE A 277 -5.53 -11.14 3.00
C ILE A 277 -4.43 -10.10 2.83
N ARG A 278 -3.62 -10.23 1.77
CA ARG A 278 -2.54 -9.27 1.50
C ARG A 278 -3.08 -7.87 1.24
N GLU A 279 -4.16 -7.77 0.46
CA GLU A 279 -4.84 -6.49 0.20
C GLU A 279 -5.43 -5.92 1.50
N PHE A 280 -6.20 -6.69 2.27
CA PHE A 280 -6.77 -6.25 3.54
C PHE A 280 -5.69 -5.72 4.51
N LEU A 281 -4.64 -6.52 4.74
CA LEU A 281 -3.60 -6.15 5.70
C LEU A 281 -2.77 -4.95 5.22
N CYS A 282 -2.47 -4.86 3.92
CA CYS A 282 -1.66 -3.75 3.41
C CYS A 282 -2.44 -2.44 3.33
N SER A 283 -3.75 -2.48 3.00
CA SER A 283 -4.63 -1.31 3.10
C SER A 283 -4.56 -0.69 4.49
N GLU A 284 -4.80 -1.48 5.54
CA GLU A 284 -4.86 -0.95 6.90
C GLU A 284 -3.47 -0.64 7.48
N ALA A 285 -2.42 -1.35 7.05
CA ALA A 285 -1.05 -1.02 7.44
C ALA A 285 -0.59 0.31 6.83
N MET A 286 -0.92 0.60 5.57
CA MET A 286 -0.55 1.85 4.91
C MET A 286 -1.25 3.05 5.56
N ASP A 287 -2.52 2.89 5.91
CA ASP A 287 -3.28 3.90 6.67
C ASP A 287 -2.64 4.16 8.05
N ALA A 288 -2.31 3.11 8.79
CA ALA A 288 -1.64 3.22 10.09
C ALA A 288 -0.22 3.83 9.99
N LEU A 289 0.44 3.72 8.83
CA LEU A 289 1.73 4.37 8.54
C LEU A 289 1.56 5.82 8.05
N GLY A 290 0.34 6.34 7.99
CA GLY A 290 0.04 7.69 7.49
C GLY A 290 0.23 7.83 5.98
N VAL A 291 0.21 6.73 5.23
CA VAL A 291 0.28 6.72 3.76
C VAL A 291 -1.12 6.65 3.16
N PRO A 292 -1.53 7.63 2.33
CA PRO A 292 -2.86 7.64 1.72
C PRO A 292 -3.17 6.34 0.95
N THR A 293 -4.33 5.75 1.22
CA THR A 293 -4.67 4.43 0.68
C THR A 293 -6.16 4.14 0.66
N THR A 294 -6.56 3.23 -0.24
CA THR A 294 -7.83 2.52 -0.13
C THR A 294 -7.87 1.64 1.13
N ARG A 295 -8.99 1.67 1.83
CA ARG A 295 -9.23 0.97 3.10
C ARG A 295 -9.89 -0.38 2.87
N ALA A 296 -9.88 -1.25 3.88
CA ALA A 296 -10.52 -2.56 3.81
C ALA A 296 -11.46 -2.79 5.00
N LEU A 297 -12.77 -2.86 4.73
CA LEU A 297 -13.79 -3.06 5.77
C LEU A 297 -13.77 -4.47 6.32
N CYS A 298 -13.86 -5.47 5.44
CA CYS A 298 -13.92 -6.88 5.83
C CYS A 298 -13.42 -7.81 4.74
N LEU A 299 -13.10 -9.04 5.16
CA LEU A 299 -12.72 -10.15 4.31
C LEU A 299 -13.57 -11.37 4.65
N VAL A 300 -14.21 -11.95 3.64
CA VAL A 300 -15.01 -13.17 3.77
C VAL A 300 -14.48 -14.27 2.85
N THR A 301 -14.56 -15.53 3.28
CA THR A 301 -14.38 -16.67 2.37
C THR A 301 -15.64 -16.90 1.56
N THR A 302 -15.50 -17.48 0.36
CA THR A 302 -16.66 -17.94 -0.43
C THR A 302 -17.06 -19.37 -0.12
N GLY A 303 -16.16 -20.14 0.52
CA GLY A 303 -16.28 -21.59 0.74
C GLY A 303 -16.22 -22.43 -0.55
N LYS A 304 -15.87 -21.80 -1.67
CA LYS A 304 -15.52 -22.47 -2.93
C LYS A 304 -14.04 -22.29 -3.22
N ASP A 305 -13.44 -23.27 -3.86
CA ASP A 305 -12.06 -23.17 -4.35
C ASP A 305 -12.00 -22.51 -5.72
N VAL A 306 -10.88 -21.86 -5.99
CA VAL A 306 -10.61 -21.09 -7.20
C VAL A 306 -9.24 -21.50 -7.73
N MET A 307 -9.19 -21.89 -9.01
CA MET A 307 -7.95 -22.31 -9.65
C MET A 307 -7.02 -21.12 -9.92
N ARG A 308 -5.79 -21.16 -9.39
CA ARG A 308 -4.76 -20.14 -9.64
C ARG A 308 -3.41 -20.78 -9.91
N ASP A 309 -2.71 -20.21 -10.88
CA ASP A 309 -1.27 -20.42 -11.04
C ASP A 309 -0.55 -19.27 -10.33
N MET A 310 -0.09 -19.53 -9.11
CA MET A 310 0.52 -18.51 -8.25
C MET A 310 1.85 -18.00 -8.80
N PHE A 311 2.61 -18.85 -9.50
CA PHE A 311 3.95 -18.55 -9.97
C PHE A 311 4.03 -18.27 -11.48
N TYR A 312 2.90 -18.40 -12.19
CA TYR A 312 2.83 -18.31 -13.65
C TYR A 312 3.76 -19.33 -14.31
N ASP A 313 3.90 -20.52 -13.71
CA ASP A 313 4.80 -21.59 -14.14
C ASP A 313 4.09 -22.73 -14.91
N GLY A 314 2.79 -22.57 -15.16
CA GLY A 314 1.94 -23.54 -15.84
C GLY A 314 1.30 -24.58 -14.91
N ASN A 315 1.47 -24.50 -13.59
CA ASN A 315 0.95 -25.48 -12.63
C ASN A 315 -0.13 -24.89 -11.71
N PRO A 316 -1.37 -24.70 -12.22
CA PRO A 316 -2.45 -24.13 -11.42
C PRO A 316 -2.89 -25.09 -10.30
N LYS A 317 -3.28 -24.52 -9.16
CA LYS A 317 -3.78 -25.22 -7.99
C LYS A 317 -5.07 -24.58 -7.50
N GLU A 318 -5.90 -25.39 -6.86
CA GLU A 318 -7.05 -24.92 -6.11
C GLU A 318 -6.58 -24.12 -4.89
N GLU A 319 -7.03 -22.89 -4.76
CA GLU A 319 -6.86 -22.04 -3.58
C GLU A 319 -8.24 -21.61 -3.06
N PRO A 320 -8.45 -21.47 -1.74
CA PRO A 320 -9.72 -21.02 -1.19
C PRO A 320 -10.13 -19.65 -1.76
N GLY A 321 -11.36 -19.54 -2.25
CA GLY A 321 -11.94 -18.29 -2.73
C GLY A 321 -12.27 -17.32 -1.59
N ALA A 322 -12.14 -16.03 -1.87
CA ALA A 322 -12.44 -14.98 -0.90
C ALA A 322 -12.85 -13.67 -1.57
N ILE A 323 -13.58 -12.86 -0.82
CA ILE A 323 -14.04 -11.53 -1.23
C ILE A 323 -13.60 -10.52 -0.17
N VAL A 324 -12.94 -9.44 -0.61
CA VAL A 324 -12.59 -8.30 0.25
C VAL A 324 -13.50 -7.12 -0.08
N CYS A 325 -14.08 -6.51 0.96
CA CYS A 325 -14.82 -5.26 0.84
C CYS A 325 -13.84 -4.10 1.01
N ARG A 326 -13.51 -3.46 -0.10
CA ARG A 326 -12.67 -2.26 -0.17
C ARG A 326 -13.53 -1.03 0.08
N VAL A 327 -12.93 -0.01 0.67
CA VAL A 327 -13.59 1.26 0.98
C VAL A 327 -12.67 2.41 0.57
N ALA A 328 -13.20 3.37 -0.19
CA ALA A 328 -12.46 4.54 -0.61
C ALA A 328 -13.43 5.70 -0.87
N GLN A 329 -12.97 6.95 -0.78
CA GLN A 329 -13.81 8.09 -1.17
C GLN A 329 -14.18 8.02 -2.65
N SER A 330 -13.26 7.55 -3.48
CA SER A 330 -13.56 7.12 -4.84
C SER A 330 -12.57 6.07 -5.35
N PHE A 331 -13.03 5.21 -6.26
CA PHE A 331 -12.18 4.30 -7.04
C PHE A 331 -11.80 4.85 -8.43
N LEU A 332 -12.06 6.14 -8.69
CA LEU A 332 -11.66 6.80 -9.93
C LEU A 332 -10.14 6.84 -10.11
N ARG A 333 -9.71 6.55 -11.35
CA ARG A 333 -8.31 6.39 -11.75
C ARG A 333 -7.98 7.34 -12.89
N PHE A 334 -6.70 7.53 -13.21
CA PHE A 334 -6.31 8.25 -14.43
C PHE A 334 -6.89 7.55 -15.67
N GLY A 335 -6.91 6.21 -15.63
CA GLY A 335 -7.52 5.35 -16.64
C GLY A 335 -9.02 5.61 -16.90
N SER A 336 -9.76 6.12 -15.92
CA SER A 336 -11.19 6.42 -16.05
C SER A 336 -11.45 7.56 -17.04
N TYR A 337 -10.52 8.49 -17.17
CA TYR A 337 -10.59 9.60 -18.13
C TYR A 337 -9.98 9.22 -19.46
N GLN A 338 -8.84 8.51 -19.42
CA GLN A 338 -8.08 8.10 -20.62
C GLN A 338 -8.93 7.30 -21.61
N ILE A 339 -9.79 6.41 -21.13
CA ILE A 339 -10.63 5.58 -22.01
C ILE A 339 -11.55 6.41 -22.89
N HIS A 340 -12.10 7.50 -22.36
CA HIS A 340 -13.04 8.35 -23.07
C HIS A 340 -12.31 9.26 -24.05
N ALA A 341 -11.20 9.88 -23.64
CA ALA A 341 -10.39 10.70 -24.56
C ALA A 341 -9.85 9.89 -25.74
N LEU A 342 -9.42 8.64 -25.51
CA LEU A 342 -8.84 7.79 -26.56
C LEU A 342 -9.87 7.10 -27.47
N ARG A 343 -11.17 7.29 -27.21
CA ARG A 343 -12.26 6.84 -28.10
C ARG A 343 -12.70 7.88 -29.12
N GLY A 344 -12.17 9.11 -29.04
CA GLY A 344 -12.44 10.18 -30.00
C GLY A 344 -13.64 11.04 -29.63
N GLU A 345 -14.15 11.78 -30.63
CA GLU A 345 -15.11 12.87 -30.44
C GLU A 345 -16.42 12.45 -29.77
N GLU A 346 -16.87 11.21 -29.93
CA GLU A 346 -18.13 10.73 -29.35
C GLU A 346 -18.08 10.59 -27.82
N ASP A 347 -16.90 10.30 -27.25
CA ASP A 347 -16.72 10.09 -25.80
C ASP A 347 -16.01 11.28 -25.12
N VAL A 348 -15.45 12.23 -25.87
CA VAL A 348 -14.60 13.29 -25.29
C VAL A 348 -15.35 14.17 -24.27
N GLU A 349 -16.64 14.43 -24.48
CA GLU A 349 -17.47 15.18 -23.52
C GLU A 349 -17.75 14.41 -22.22
N ILE A 350 -17.60 13.08 -22.23
CA ILE A 350 -17.67 12.28 -21.00
C ILE A 350 -16.47 12.60 -20.09
N VAL A 351 -15.31 12.96 -20.65
CA VAL A 351 -14.15 13.40 -19.87
C VAL A 351 -14.51 14.63 -19.04
N ARG A 352 -15.13 15.64 -19.67
CA ARG A 352 -15.61 16.85 -18.99
C ARG A 352 -16.66 16.51 -17.94
N THR A 353 -17.67 15.73 -18.31
CA THR A 353 -18.77 15.33 -17.41
C THR A 353 -18.25 14.60 -16.17
N LEU A 354 -17.33 13.65 -16.36
CA LEU A 354 -16.71 12.89 -15.27
C LEU A 354 -15.82 13.79 -14.39
N LEU A 355 -15.14 14.76 -14.99
CA LEU A 355 -14.28 15.68 -14.26
C LEU A 355 -15.09 16.68 -13.43
N ASP A 356 -16.19 17.21 -13.98
CA ASP A 356 -17.14 18.05 -13.25
C ASP A 356 -17.77 17.31 -12.07
N TYR A 357 -18.14 16.04 -12.26
CA TYR A 357 -18.58 15.17 -11.16
C TYR A 357 -17.49 15.03 -10.09
N THR A 358 -16.26 14.75 -10.51
CA THR A 358 -15.14 14.50 -9.60
C THR A 358 -14.80 15.73 -8.79
N ILE A 359 -14.76 16.91 -9.42
CA ILE A 359 -14.52 18.18 -8.72
C ILE A 359 -15.63 18.43 -7.71
N ARG A 360 -16.90 18.36 -8.13
CA ARG A 360 -18.04 18.65 -7.26
C ARG A 360 -18.08 17.78 -6.00
N HIS A 361 -17.81 16.48 -6.13
CA HIS A 361 -17.97 15.52 -5.02
C HIS A 361 -16.68 15.22 -4.26
N HIS A 362 -15.51 15.43 -4.84
CA HIS A 362 -14.22 15.06 -4.23
C HIS A 362 -13.21 16.20 -4.11
N PHE A 363 -13.43 17.32 -4.80
CA PHE A 363 -12.62 18.54 -4.70
C PHE A 363 -13.52 19.80 -4.65
N PRO A 364 -14.54 19.85 -3.78
CA PRO A 364 -15.57 20.90 -3.83
C PRO A 364 -14.99 22.31 -3.61
N HIS A 365 -13.83 22.42 -2.94
CA HIS A 365 -13.13 23.70 -2.76
C HIS A 365 -12.65 24.32 -4.08
N LEU A 366 -12.52 23.54 -5.16
CA LEU A 366 -12.11 24.03 -6.47
C LEU A 366 -13.28 24.60 -7.29
N ASP A 367 -14.52 24.14 -7.05
CA ASP A 367 -15.69 24.76 -7.69
C ASP A 367 -15.89 26.19 -7.16
N LEU A 368 -15.58 26.43 -5.88
CA LEU A 368 -15.67 27.77 -5.25
C LEU A 368 -14.69 28.79 -5.84
N LEU A 369 -13.52 28.35 -6.32
CA LEU A 369 -12.52 29.22 -6.94
C LEU A 369 -13.02 29.90 -8.22
N SER A 370 -13.89 29.23 -8.99
CA SER A 370 -14.45 29.77 -10.24
C SER A 370 -15.47 30.90 -10.04
N SER A 371 -15.85 31.17 -8.79
CA SER A 371 -16.88 32.14 -8.40
C SER A 371 -16.36 33.30 -7.54
N ALA A 372 -15.06 33.32 -7.21
CA ALA A 372 -14.45 34.41 -6.47
C ALA A 372 -13.81 35.42 -7.44
N ASP A 373 -14.36 36.64 -7.51
CA ASP A 373 -13.74 37.81 -8.14
C ASP A 373 -12.48 38.31 -7.39
N GLU A 374 -11.88 37.48 -6.52
CA GLU A 374 -10.75 37.88 -5.68
C GLU A 374 -9.44 37.28 -6.20
N ASP A 375 -8.49 38.18 -6.41
CA ASP A 375 -7.11 38.04 -6.89
C ASP A 375 -6.30 36.97 -6.14
N PHE A 376 -6.58 35.68 -6.35
CA PHE A 376 -5.76 34.57 -5.90
C PHE A 376 -4.69 34.25 -6.96
N SER A 377 -3.93 35.28 -7.31
CA SER A 377 -2.68 35.14 -8.06
C SER A 377 -1.65 34.41 -7.18
N LEU A 378 -1.53 33.10 -7.33
CA LEU A 378 -0.43 32.31 -6.75
C LEU A 378 0.89 32.80 -7.36
N ARG A 379 1.57 33.75 -6.69
CA ARG A 379 2.92 34.22 -7.06
C ARG A 379 3.97 33.27 -6.50
N PRO A 380 4.70 32.49 -7.31
CA PRO A 380 5.92 31.84 -6.86
C PRO A 380 7.06 32.87 -6.96
N GLU A 381 7.74 33.16 -5.86
CA GLU A 381 9.00 33.91 -5.93
C GLU A 381 10.04 33.07 -6.67
N GLY A 382 10.52 33.55 -7.83
CA GLY A 382 11.74 33.04 -8.48
C GLY A 382 11.61 32.32 -9.84
N LEU A 383 10.45 32.31 -10.50
CA LEU A 383 10.33 31.84 -11.90
C LEU A 383 9.94 33.00 -12.84
N GLU A 384 10.79 33.34 -13.81
CA GLU A 384 10.51 34.30 -14.90
C GLU A 384 9.53 33.74 -15.96
N THR A 385 8.48 33.03 -15.55
CA THR A 385 7.41 32.58 -16.44
C THR A 385 6.10 33.11 -15.91
N SER A 386 5.36 33.80 -16.79
CA SER A 386 3.97 34.25 -16.63
C SER A 386 3.24 33.57 -15.47
N THR A 387 2.76 34.36 -14.50
CA THR A 387 1.92 33.89 -13.40
C THR A 387 0.72 33.16 -14.00
N ILE A 388 0.70 31.83 -13.95
CA ILE A 388 -0.43 31.05 -14.44
C ILE A 388 -1.54 31.18 -13.41
N ASP A 389 -2.61 31.86 -13.79
CA ASP A 389 -3.79 32.03 -12.96
C ASP A 389 -4.69 30.78 -13.03
N LEU A 390 -4.51 29.91 -12.05
CA LEU A 390 -5.31 28.70 -11.88
C LEU A 390 -6.74 28.98 -11.38
N THR A 391 -7.06 30.19 -10.93
CA THR A 391 -8.43 30.51 -10.46
C THR A 391 -9.43 30.54 -11.62
N SER A 392 -8.95 30.91 -12.80
CA SER A 392 -9.74 31.01 -14.02
C SER A 392 -10.11 29.65 -14.64
N ASN A 393 -9.37 28.58 -14.31
CA ASN A 393 -9.59 27.25 -14.85
C ASN A 393 -9.55 26.16 -13.76
N LYS A 394 -10.73 25.78 -13.26
CA LYS A 394 -10.87 24.74 -12.24
C LYS A 394 -10.29 23.38 -12.64
N TYR A 395 -10.22 23.05 -13.94
CA TYR A 395 -9.64 21.79 -14.40
C TYR A 395 -8.11 21.79 -14.29
N ALA A 396 -7.48 22.93 -14.57
CA ALA A 396 -6.04 23.12 -14.35
C ALA A 396 -5.70 23.09 -12.85
N ALA A 397 -6.51 23.75 -12.01
CA ALA A 397 -6.37 23.69 -10.56
C ALA A 397 -6.50 22.26 -10.03
N TRP A 398 -7.50 21.51 -10.50
CA TRP A 398 -7.68 20.09 -10.16
C TRP A 398 -6.47 19.26 -10.58
N PHE A 399 -5.98 19.41 -11.82
CA PHE A 399 -4.83 18.64 -12.29
C PHE A 399 -3.57 18.95 -11.47
N CYS A 400 -3.37 20.21 -11.08
CA CYS A 400 -2.29 20.62 -10.18
C CYS A 400 -2.39 19.90 -8.82
N GLU A 401 -3.58 19.85 -8.21
CA GLU A 401 -3.78 19.16 -6.93
C GLU A 401 -3.59 17.64 -7.05
N VAL A 402 -4.08 17.01 -8.13
CA VAL A 402 -3.83 15.58 -8.42
C VAL A 402 -2.33 15.30 -8.54
N ALA A 403 -1.59 16.19 -9.21
CA ALA A 403 -0.15 16.09 -9.35
C ALA A 403 0.56 16.17 -7.98
N GLU A 404 0.21 17.15 -7.14
CA GLU A 404 0.77 17.29 -5.79
C GLU A 404 0.42 16.11 -4.87
N ARG A 405 -0.82 15.63 -4.89
CA ARG A 405 -1.26 14.44 -4.13
C ARG A 405 -0.49 13.19 -4.56
N THR A 406 -0.28 13.01 -5.86
CA THR A 406 0.52 11.90 -6.42
C THR A 406 1.98 12.00 -5.98
N ALA A 407 2.55 13.20 -5.97
CA ALA A 407 3.91 13.44 -5.50
C ALA A 407 4.08 13.06 -4.02
N VAL A 408 3.15 13.49 -3.16
CA VAL A 408 3.15 13.16 -1.72
C VAL A 408 3.02 11.65 -1.51
N LEU A 409 2.09 11.00 -2.21
CA LEU A 409 1.90 9.55 -2.14
C LEU A 409 3.20 8.80 -2.43
N ILE A 410 3.86 9.11 -3.54
CA ILE A 410 5.06 8.40 -3.97
C ILE A 410 6.25 8.72 -3.04
N ALA A 411 6.40 9.96 -2.57
CA ALA A 411 7.41 10.31 -1.58
C ALA A 411 7.23 9.49 -0.28
N LYS A 412 5.99 9.33 0.19
CA LYS A 412 5.67 8.46 1.34
C LYS A 412 5.99 6.99 1.06
N TRP A 413 5.71 6.47 -0.15
CA TRP A 413 6.16 5.13 -0.55
C TRP A 413 7.67 4.96 -0.47
N GLN A 414 8.44 5.94 -0.95
CA GLN A 414 9.90 5.93 -0.82
C GLN A 414 10.32 5.89 0.66
N GLY A 415 9.65 6.67 1.51
CA GLY A 415 9.94 6.74 2.95
C GLY A 415 9.73 5.45 3.73
N VAL A 416 8.71 4.66 3.37
CA VAL A 416 8.42 3.37 4.03
C VAL A 416 9.01 2.18 3.29
N GLY A 417 9.74 2.41 2.20
CA GLY A 417 10.32 1.32 1.40
C GLY A 417 9.27 0.50 0.65
N PHE A 418 8.11 1.09 0.31
CA PHE A 418 7.05 0.39 -0.42
C PHE A 418 7.29 0.43 -1.93
N THR A 419 7.18 -0.73 -2.58
CA THR A 419 7.18 -0.88 -4.04
C THR A 419 5.84 -1.44 -4.50
N HIS A 420 5.10 -0.65 -5.28
CA HIS A 420 3.76 -1.04 -5.76
C HIS A 420 3.82 -2.21 -6.76
N GLY A 421 4.83 -2.23 -7.64
CA GLY A 421 5.08 -3.30 -8.62
C GLY A 421 4.21 -3.27 -9.90
N VAL A 422 3.13 -2.47 -9.95
CA VAL A 422 2.23 -2.34 -11.13
C VAL A 422 1.63 -0.93 -11.21
N MET A 423 2.47 0.09 -11.40
CA MET A 423 2.01 1.49 -11.48
C MET A 423 1.53 1.84 -12.90
N ASN A 424 0.60 1.06 -13.43
CA ASN A 424 -0.12 1.39 -14.65
C ASN A 424 -1.04 2.60 -14.40
N THR A 425 -1.46 3.32 -15.44
CA THR A 425 -2.36 4.49 -15.26
C THR A 425 -3.75 4.09 -14.76
N ASP A 426 -4.19 2.84 -14.98
CA ASP A 426 -5.38 2.28 -14.34
C ASP A 426 -5.22 2.05 -12.84
N ASN A 427 -4.00 2.05 -12.29
CA ASN A 427 -3.74 1.92 -10.84
C ASN A 427 -3.31 3.25 -10.18
N MET A 428 -3.52 4.39 -10.86
CA MET A 428 -3.25 5.70 -10.29
C MET A 428 -4.57 6.35 -9.90
N SER A 429 -4.83 6.47 -8.60
CA SER A 429 -6.01 7.17 -8.07
C SER A 429 -5.91 8.68 -8.32
N VAL A 430 -7.01 9.31 -8.73
CA VAL A 430 -7.08 10.78 -8.82
C VAL A 430 -7.04 11.46 -7.45
N LEU A 431 -7.33 10.72 -6.37
CA LEU A 431 -7.28 11.26 -5.01
C LEU A 431 -5.89 11.12 -4.36
N GLY A 432 -4.91 10.55 -5.07
CA GLY A 432 -3.59 10.26 -4.52
C GLY A 432 -3.58 9.13 -3.49
N LEU A 433 -4.45 8.13 -3.67
CA LEU A 433 -4.51 6.93 -2.81
C LEU A 433 -3.70 5.77 -3.40
N THR A 434 -3.05 5.00 -2.52
CA THR A 434 -2.58 3.65 -2.87
C THR A 434 -3.79 2.75 -3.18
N ILE A 435 -3.83 2.16 -4.37
CA ILE A 435 -4.96 1.36 -4.86
C ILE A 435 -4.45 0.08 -5.53
N ASP A 436 -5.26 -0.98 -5.53
CA ASP A 436 -4.98 -2.24 -6.23
C ASP A 436 -3.68 -2.94 -5.82
N TYR A 437 -3.68 -3.43 -4.57
CA TYR A 437 -2.64 -4.27 -4.00
C TYR A 437 -2.52 -5.63 -4.71
N GLY A 438 -1.70 -5.67 -5.76
CA GLY A 438 -1.34 -6.87 -6.50
C GLY A 438 0.00 -7.45 -6.03
N PRO A 439 1.02 -7.51 -6.91
CA PRO A 439 2.35 -7.97 -6.54
C PRO A 439 3.17 -6.82 -5.92
N PHE A 440 2.68 -6.21 -4.84
CA PHE A 440 3.46 -5.22 -4.07
C PHE A 440 4.50 -5.89 -3.16
N GLY A 441 5.44 -5.11 -2.65
CA GLY A 441 6.40 -5.56 -1.63
C GLY A 441 7.02 -4.39 -0.89
N PHE A 442 7.41 -4.61 0.36
CA PHE A 442 8.26 -3.69 1.11
C PHE A 442 9.71 -4.12 0.97
N LEU A 443 10.63 -3.15 1.01
CA LEU A 443 12.06 -3.43 1.07
C LEU A 443 12.39 -4.12 2.40
N ASP A 444 12.90 -5.35 2.31
CA ASP A 444 13.73 -5.94 3.36
C ASP A 444 15.13 -5.31 3.21
N ALA A 445 16.08 -6.01 2.58
CA ALA A 445 17.35 -5.43 2.19
C ALA A 445 17.15 -4.25 1.23
N PHE A 446 17.80 -3.12 1.51
CA PHE A 446 17.73 -1.96 0.64
C PHE A 446 18.34 -2.27 -0.74
N ASP A 447 17.48 -2.26 -1.75
CA ASP A 447 17.86 -2.42 -3.15
C ASP A 447 17.04 -1.45 -4.00
N PRO A 448 17.67 -0.37 -4.52
CA PRO A 448 17.00 0.58 -5.41
C PRO A 448 16.34 -0.09 -6.62
N LYS A 449 16.84 -1.24 -7.07
CA LYS A 449 16.34 -1.99 -8.24
C LYS A 449 15.32 -3.07 -7.88
N TYR A 450 14.88 -3.14 -6.62
CA TYR A 450 13.88 -4.11 -6.17
C TYR A 450 12.56 -3.92 -6.92
N THR A 451 12.07 -5.00 -7.54
CA THR A 451 10.70 -5.10 -8.03
C THR A 451 10.08 -6.40 -7.48
N PRO A 452 8.93 -6.33 -6.79
CA PRO A 452 8.21 -7.51 -6.30
C PRO A 452 7.45 -8.25 -7.42
N ASN A 453 7.28 -7.62 -8.58
CA ASN A 453 6.52 -8.17 -9.68
C ASN A 453 7.41 -8.98 -10.63
N THR A 454 7.19 -10.29 -10.70
CA THR A 454 7.96 -11.19 -11.57
C THR A 454 7.77 -10.88 -13.05
N THR A 455 6.61 -10.35 -13.46
CA THR A 455 6.36 -9.97 -14.86
C THR A 455 7.05 -8.67 -15.25
N ASP A 456 7.48 -7.86 -14.27
CA ASP A 456 8.25 -6.64 -14.46
C ASP A 456 9.76 -6.92 -14.61
N LEU A 457 10.25 -8.13 -14.33
CA LEU A 457 11.69 -8.42 -14.30
C LEU A 457 12.50 -8.06 -15.57
N PRO A 458 11.98 -8.26 -16.81
CA PRO A 458 12.73 -7.93 -18.02
C PRO A 458 13.06 -6.43 -18.17
N GLY A 459 12.23 -5.54 -17.60
CA GLY A 459 12.38 -4.08 -17.74
C GLY A 459 12.57 -3.33 -16.41
N ARG A 460 12.13 -3.92 -15.28
CA ARG A 460 12.09 -3.32 -13.94
C ARG A 460 11.48 -1.92 -13.95
N ARG A 461 10.45 -1.72 -14.78
CA ARG A 461 9.80 -0.42 -14.98
C ARG A 461 9.29 0.11 -13.64
N TYR A 462 8.73 -0.77 -12.82
CA TYR A 462 8.10 -0.44 -11.54
C TYR A 462 8.99 -0.77 -10.34
N CYS A 463 10.31 -0.84 -10.52
CA CYS A 463 11.21 -1.01 -9.38
C CYS A 463 11.20 0.22 -8.44
N PHE A 464 11.61 0.00 -7.19
CA PHE A 464 11.54 0.98 -6.10
C PHE A 464 12.02 2.38 -6.50
N ALA A 465 13.21 2.48 -7.10
CA ALA A 465 13.82 3.75 -7.49
C ALA A 465 13.10 4.47 -8.65
N ASN A 466 12.37 3.74 -9.50
CA ASN A 466 11.72 4.31 -10.68
C ASN A 466 10.32 4.85 -10.40
N GLN A 467 9.73 4.55 -9.23
CA GLN A 467 8.36 4.95 -8.90
C GLN A 467 8.11 6.47 -9.06
N PRO A 468 9.03 7.39 -8.68
CA PRO A 468 8.86 8.83 -8.92
C PRO A 468 8.77 9.20 -10.41
N ASP A 469 9.64 8.64 -11.25
CA ASP A 469 9.64 8.92 -12.69
C ASP A 469 8.41 8.32 -13.38
N VAL A 470 7.97 7.15 -12.92
CA VAL A 470 6.73 6.53 -13.40
C VAL A 470 5.51 7.35 -13.00
N GLY A 471 5.48 7.92 -11.79
CA GLY A 471 4.43 8.83 -11.36
C GLY A 471 4.32 10.06 -12.26
N MET A 472 5.47 10.69 -12.57
CA MET A 472 5.55 11.79 -13.53
C MET A 472 5.03 11.38 -14.91
N TRP A 473 5.46 10.21 -15.41
CA TRP A 473 5.00 9.70 -16.71
C TRP A 473 3.48 9.46 -16.72
N ASN A 474 2.92 8.90 -15.66
CA ASN A 474 1.48 8.68 -15.55
C ASN A 474 0.69 9.99 -15.53
N LEU A 475 1.20 11.03 -14.86
CA LEU A 475 0.62 12.38 -14.89
C LEU A 475 0.70 13.02 -16.28
N ALA A 476 1.78 12.79 -17.03
CA ALA A 476 1.87 13.24 -18.42
C ALA A 476 0.78 12.61 -19.31
N GLN A 477 0.47 11.32 -19.10
CA GLN A 477 -0.64 10.68 -19.82
C GLN A 477 -2.01 11.26 -19.42
N LEU A 478 -2.18 11.65 -18.15
CA LEU A 478 -3.39 12.35 -17.70
C LEU A 478 -3.46 13.77 -18.29
N ALA A 479 -2.36 14.53 -18.31
CA ALA A 479 -2.30 15.85 -18.95
C ALA A 479 -2.71 15.77 -20.42
N SER A 480 -2.15 14.81 -21.18
CA SER A 480 -2.54 14.58 -22.57
C SER A 480 -4.03 14.30 -22.72
N THR A 481 -4.64 13.57 -21.78
CA THR A 481 -6.08 13.28 -21.77
C THR A 481 -6.91 14.56 -21.63
N LEU A 482 -6.51 15.43 -20.71
CA LEU A 482 -7.18 16.71 -20.46
C LEU A 482 -7.00 17.70 -21.61
N SER A 483 -5.81 17.73 -22.22
CA SER A 483 -5.55 18.55 -23.41
C SER A 483 -6.37 18.06 -24.61
N THR A 484 -6.49 16.74 -24.82
CA THR A 484 -7.38 16.19 -25.87
C THR A 484 -8.83 16.61 -25.69
N ALA A 485 -9.30 16.74 -24.45
CA ALA A 485 -10.64 17.22 -24.13
C ALA A 485 -10.77 18.76 -24.12
N ASN A 486 -9.71 19.50 -24.49
CA ASN A 486 -9.66 20.96 -24.44
C ASN A 486 -10.02 21.52 -23.05
N LEU A 487 -9.58 20.84 -21.98
CA LEU A 487 -9.83 21.24 -20.59
C LEU A 487 -8.66 22.00 -19.98
N ILE A 488 -7.46 21.78 -20.50
CA ILE A 488 -6.24 22.50 -20.10
C ILE A 488 -5.40 22.83 -21.33
N ASN A 489 -4.59 23.89 -21.24
CA ASN A 489 -3.59 24.27 -22.22
C ASN A 489 -2.18 23.76 -21.86
N ASP A 490 -1.22 23.95 -22.77
CA ASP A 490 0.17 23.50 -22.62
C ASP A 490 0.90 24.15 -21.44
N GLU A 491 0.58 25.40 -21.10
CA GLU A 491 1.22 26.14 -20.00
C GLU A 491 0.74 25.61 -18.66
N GLU A 492 -0.57 25.43 -18.50
CA GLU A 492 -1.20 24.81 -17.32
C GLU A 492 -0.68 23.38 -17.08
N ALA A 493 -0.57 22.59 -18.15
CA ALA A 493 0.00 21.24 -18.07
C ALA A 493 1.45 21.27 -17.58
N LYS A 494 2.30 22.14 -18.14
CA LYS A 494 3.70 22.29 -17.70
C LYS A 494 3.80 22.76 -16.26
N TYR A 495 2.92 23.65 -15.82
CA TYR A 495 2.88 24.14 -14.45
C TYR A 495 2.59 23.01 -13.44
N ALA A 496 1.53 22.23 -13.67
CA ALA A 496 1.19 21.10 -12.79
C ALA A 496 2.32 20.05 -12.75
N MET A 497 2.99 19.80 -13.87
CA MET A 497 4.14 18.89 -13.94
C MET A 497 5.36 19.43 -13.16
N ALA A 498 5.62 20.74 -13.21
CA ALA A 498 6.65 21.36 -12.39
C ALA A 498 6.31 21.28 -10.89
N LYS A 499 5.03 21.48 -10.53
CA LYS A 499 4.52 21.33 -9.17
C LYS A 499 4.68 19.93 -8.63
N TYR A 500 4.42 18.88 -9.41
CA TYR A 500 4.75 17.50 -9.03
C TYR A 500 6.22 17.36 -8.63
N GLY A 501 7.13 17.84 -9.48
CA GLY A 501 8.58 17.72 -9.25
C GLY A 501 9.03 18.41 -7.97
N ALA A 502 8.58 19.66 -7.76
CA ALA A 502 8.87 20.42 -6.55
C ALA A 502 8.26 19.73 -5.31
N ARG A 503 6.96 19.41 -5.35
CA ARG A 503 6.25 18.81 -4.22
C ARG A 503 6.81 17.44 -3.82
N PHE A 504 7.22 16.62 -4.79
CA PHE A 504 7.86 15.33 -4.53
C PHE A 504 9.16 15.51 -3.77
N MET A 505 10.01 16.45 -4.23
CA MET A 505 11.29 16.71 -3.58
C MET A 505 11.11 17.26 -2.17
N ASP A 506 10.16 18.18 -1.96
CA ASP A 506 9.87 18.74 -0.64
C ASP A 506 9.40 17.66 0.34
N GLU A 507 8.43 16.83 -0.07
CA GLU A 507 7.91 15.77 0.78
C GLU A 507 8.97 14.69 1.03
N TYR A 508 9.74 14.27 0.02
CA TYR A 508 10.81 13.30 0.18
C TYR A 508 11.88 13.80 1.16
N GLN A 509 12.31 15.05 1.01
CA GLN A 509 13.26 15.67 1.93
C GLN A 509 12.70 15.72 3.35
N SER A 510 11.44 16.12 3.53
CA SER A 510 10.78 16.14 4.85
C SER A 510 10.76 14.75 5.49
N VAL A 511 10.35 13.73 4.74
CA VAL A 511 10.29 12.35 5.22
C VAL A 511 11.67 11.83 5.62
N MET A 512 12.68 12.02 4.78
CA MET A 512 14.03 11.52 5.07
C MET A 512 14.71 12.29 6.21
N THR A 513 14.43 13.58 6.35
CA THR A 513 14.90 14.42 7.46
C THR A 513 14.33 13.92 8.79
N LYS A 514 13.01 13.69 8.85
CA LYS A 514 12.32 13.13 10.03
C LYS A 514 12.82 11.74 10.39
N LYS A 515 13.02 10.86 9.40
CA LYS A 515 13.56 9.50 9.64
C LYS A 515 14.96 9.48 10.26
N LEU A 516 15.71 10.57 10.14
CA LEU A 516 17.02 10.76 10.74
C LEU A 516 17.00 11.67 11.97
N GLY A 517 15.83 12.12 12.43
CA GLY A 517 15.73 13.03 13.58
C GLY A 517 16.47 14.36 13.38
N LEU A 518 16.67 14.80 12.14
CA LEU A 518 17.40 16.04 11.81
C LEU A 518 16.46 17.24 11.76
N GLU A 519 16.97 18.44 12.04
CA GLU A 519 16.21 19.69 11.88
C GLU A 519 16.08 20.08 10.38
N LYS A 520 17.13 19.82 9.60
CA LYS A 520 17.23 20.22 8.18
C LYS A 520 17.71 19.06 7.31
N TYR A 521 17.29 19.09 6.04
CA TYR A 521 17.68 18.08 5.07
C TYR A 521 19.18 18.15 4.76
N ASN A 522 19.89 17.05 5.02
CA ASN A 522 21.30 16.90 4.68
C ASN A 522 21.49 15.87 3.55
N LYS A 523 21.62 16.40 2.32
CA LYS A 523 21.73 15.58 1.09
C LYS A 523 22.91 14.60 1.12
N ASP A 524 24.07 15.07 1.56
CA ASP A 524 25.29 14.26 1.55
C ASP A 524 25.19 13.10 2.53
N LEU A 525 24.69 13.37 3.74
CA LEU A 525 24.50 12.35 4.77
C LEU A 525 23.49 11.28 4.34
N ILE A 526 22.34 11.68 3.80
CA ILE A 526 21.30 10.76 3.31
C ILE A 526 21.82 9.93 2.13
N SER A 527 22.50 10.56 1.17
CA SER A 527 23.07 9.87 0.01
C SER A 527 24.09 8.80 0.42
N LYS A 528 24.99 9.12 1.36
CA LYS A 528 25.97 8.18 1.91
C LYS A 528 25.31 7.03 2.67
N LEU A 529 24.28 7.31 3.47
CA LEU A 529 23.52 6.29 4.19
C LEU A 529 22.92 5.28 3.21
N LEU A 530 22.14 5.76 2.25
CA LEU A 530 21.47 4.90 1.26
C LEU A 530 22.48 4.13 0.41
N THR A 531 23.63 4.73 0.09
CA THR A 531 24.74 4.04 -0.60
C THR A 531 25.30 2.89 0.25
N ASN A 532 25.57 3.14 1.53
CA ASN A 532 26.05 2.10 2.43
C ASN A 532 25.02 0.98 2.59
N MET A 533 23.74 1.32 2.79
CA MET A 533 22.65 0.35 2.87
C MET A 533 22.54 -0.51 1.62
N ALA A 534 22.73 0.08 0.42
CA ALA A 534 22.62 -0.63 -0.85
C ALA A 534 23.77 -1.61 -1.08
N ILE A 535 25.01 -1.21 -0.71
CA ILE A 535 26.22 -2.04 -0.84
C ILE A 535 26.13 -3.22 0.12
N ASP A 536 25.80 -2.96 1.38
CA ASP A 536 25.81 -3.97 2.44
C ASP A 536 24.47 -4.72 2.58
N LYS A 537 23.49 -4.40 1.71
CA LYS A 537 22.14 -5.02 1.70
C LYS A 537 21.47 -4.98 3.07
N VAL A 538 21.58 -3.83 3.73
CA VAL A 538 21.03 -3.59 5.06
C VAL A 538 19.51 -3.55 5.00
N ASP A 539 18.85 -4.15 5.99
CA ASP A 539 17.39 -4.07 6.12
C ASP A 539 16.94 -2.60 6.26
N TYR A 540 16.07 -2.14 5.36
CA TYR A 540 15.66 -0.75 5.26
C TYR A 540 14.97 -0.28 6.54
N THR A 541 13.99 -1.05 7.00
CA THR A 541 13.15 -0.67 8.15
C THR A 541 13.93 -0.74 9.45
N ILE A 542 14.65 -1.84 9.67
CA ILE A 542 15.39 -2.06 10.92
C ILE A 542 16.55 -1.06 11.02
N CYS A 543 17.18 -0.66 9.91
CA CYS A 543 18.23 0.36 9.92
C CYS A 543 17.72 1.68 10.51
N PHE A 544 16.64 2.26 9.96
CA PHE A 544 16.09 3.51 10.50
C PHE A 544 15.62 3.36 11.95
N ARG A 545 15.02 2.21 12.31
CA ARG A 545 14.63 1.96 13.70
C ARG A 545 15.82 1.81 14.65
N ALA A 546 16.95 1.30 14.17
CA ALA A 546 18.17 1.22 14.96
C ALA A 546 18.81 2.60 15.14
N LEU A 547 18.80 3.42 14.08
CA LEU A 547 19.30 4.81 14.10
C LEU A 547 18.56 5.69 15.11
N SER A 548 17.26 5.44 15.35
CA SER A 548 16.50 6.18 16.37
C SER A 548 17.00 5.95 17.80
N ASN A 549 17.86 4.97 18.07
CA ASN A 549 18.43 4.74 19.41
C ASN A 549 19.85 5.33 19.55
N ILE A 550 20.35 6.03 18.54
CA ILE A 550 21.64 6.71 18.60
C ILE A 550 21.47 8.00 19.40
N LYS A 551 22.32 8.18 20.41
CA LYS A 551 22.36 9.39 21.24
C LYS A 551 23.20 10.48 20.59
N THR A 552 22.95 11.73 20.98
CA THR A 552 23.73 12.91 20.53
C THR A 552 25.17 12.96 21.05
N THR A 553 25.62 11.98 21.86
CA THR A 553 26.99 11.92 22.39
C THR A 553 28.04 11.86 21.27
N VAL A 554 28.90 12.88 21.23
CA VAL A 554 30.04 12.97 20.31
C VAL A 554 31.24 12.21 20.88
N ASP A 555 32.13 11.70 20.01
CA ASP A 555 33.42 11.07 20.35
C ASP A 555 33.38 9.72 21.08
N LEU A 556 32.34 8.91 20.85
CA LEU A 556 32.32 7.52 21.30
C LEU A 556 33.43 6.67 20.62
N PRO A 557 33.96 5.64 21.31
CA PRO A 557 34.80 4.62 20.70
C PRO A 557 34.08 3.92 19.53
N ASP A 558 34.82 3.53 18.49
CA ASP A 558 34.26 2.94 17.26
C ASP A 558 33.33 1.73 17.53
N ASP A 559 33.70 0.86 18.48
CA ASP A 559 32.92 -0.34 18.83
C ASP A 559 31.60 -0.03 19.56
N GLU A 560 31.55 1.10 20.28
CA GLU A 560 30.35 1.60 20.94
C GLU A 560 29.45 2.31 19.93
N LEU A 561 30.03 3.09 19.01
CA LEU A 561 29.32 3.79 17.94
C LEU A 561 28.57 2.82 17.00
N LEU A 562 29.18 1.69 16.68
CA LEU A 562 28.55 0.64 15.87
C LEU A 562 27.53 -0.22 16.64
N SER A 563 27.52 -0.15 17.98
CA SER A 563 26.72 -1.05 18.81
C SER A 563 25.23 -1.06 18.46
N PRO A 564 24.56 0.09 18.23
CA PRO A 564 23.15 0.13 17.82
C PRO A 564 22.88 -0.55 16.48
N LEU A 565 23.86 -0.55 15.56
CA LEU A 565 23.73 -1.12 14.21
C LEU A 565 24.20 -2.58 14.10
N LYS A 566 24.72 -3.20 15.18
CA LYS A 566 25.20 -4.60 15.15
C LYS A 566 24.15 -5.61 14.66
N ALA A 567 22.87 -5.34 14.93
CA ALA A 567 21.78 -6.23 14.49
C ALA A 567 21.54 -6.19 12.97
N VAL A 568 21.92 -5.10 12.29
CA VAL A 568 21.69 -4.91 10.85
C VAL A 568 22.95 -5.02 10.01
N LEU A 569 24.13 -4.82 10.62
CA LEU A 569 25.43 -4.97 9.98
C LEU A 569 26.02 -6.36 10.26
N LEU A 570 25.57 -7.35 9.47
CA LEU A 570 26.14 -8.71 9.50
C LEU A 570 27.59 -8.71 8.98
N ASP A 571 28.44 -9.59 9.53
CA ASP A 571 29.86 -9.83 9.19
C ASP A 571 30.43 -8.96 8.06
N SER A 572 30.86 -7.76 8.42
CA SER A 572 31.36 -6.75 7.49
C SER A 572 32.90 -6.70 7.50
N SER A 573 33.49 -6.47 6.32
CA SER A 573 34.93 -6.26 6.19
C SER A 573 35.38 -5.03 6.98
N LYS A 574 36.68 -4.92 7.29
CA LYS A 574 37.22 -3.75 8.02
C LYS A 574 36.92 -2.44 7.29
N GLU A 575 36.98 -2.47 5.95
CA GLU A 575 36.71 -1.32 5.08
C GLU A 575 35.24 -0.90 5.16
N ARG A 576 34.31 -1.87 5.18
CA ARG A 576 32.88 -1.58 5.32
C ARG A 576 32.54 -1.06 6.71
N LYS A 577 33.10 -1.64 7.78
CA LYS A 577 32.96 -1.12 9.15
C LYS A 577 33.42 0.32 9.24
N LYS A 578 34.57 0.65 8.66
CA LYS A 578 35.08 2.03 8.59
C LYS A 578 34.09 2.97 7.90
N ALA A 579 33.51 2.57 6.76
CA ALA A 579 32.53 3.41 6.05
C ALA A 579 31.28 3.73 6.90
N TRP A 580 30.82 2.79 7.72
CA TRP A 580 29.72 3.02 8.65
C TRP A 580 30.13 3.89 9.84
N ILE A 581 31.31 3.69 10.41
CA ILE A 581 31.86 4.53 11.48
C ILE A 581 32.00 5.98 11.00
N ASP A 582 32.61 6.20 9.83
CA ASP A 582 32.81 7.53 9.25
C ASP A 582 31.47 8.24 9.02
N TRP A 583 30.45 7.50 8.57
CA TRP A 583 29.09 8.02 8.42
C TRP A 583 28.43 8.34 9.77
N LEU A 584 28.52 7.43 10.75
CA LEU A 584 27.94 7.62 12.08
C LEU A 584 28.54 8.82 12.79
N ARG A 585 29.85 9.05 12.68
CA ARG A 585 30.51 10.24 13.23
C ARG A 585 29.95 11.52 12.62
N GLN A 586 29.78 11.56 11.30
CA GLN A 586 29.13 12.70 10.62
C GLN A 586 27.69 12.90 11.10
N TYR A 587 26.93 11.81 11.24
CA TYR A 587 25.55 11.84 11.72
C TYR A 587 25.43 12.35 13.16
N THR A 588 26.25 11.86 14.09
CA THR A 588 26.22 12.30 15.50
C THR A 588 26.64 13.76 15.65
N HIS A 589 27.59 14.24 14.83
CA HIS A 589 27.94 15.66 14.82
C HIS A 589 26.78 16.53 14.32
N GLU A 590 26.07 16.07 13.27
CA GLU A 590 24.90 16.78 12.76
C GLU A 590 23.78 16.83 13.81
N LEU A 591 23.48 15.70 14.47
CA LEU A 591 22.49 15.61 15.55
C LEU A 591 22.86 16.48 16.76
N ALA A 592 24.12 16.50 17.18
CA ALA A 592 24.56 17.36 18.28
C ALA A 592 24.42 18.85 17.92
N SER A 593 24.52 19.19 16.63
CA SER A 593 24.38 20.57 16.15
C SER A 593 22.93 21.05 16.08
N SER A 594 21.95 20.15 15.93
CA SER A 594 20.53 20.50 15.74
C SER A 594 19.81 20.93 17.03
N ARG A 595 20.46 20.87 18.20
CA ARG A 595 19.91 21.29 19.52
C ARG A 595 18.57 20.63 19.91
N ILE A 596 18.14 19.58 19.22
CA ILE A 596 16.95 18.79 19.57
C ILE A 596 17.36 17.83 20.71
N PRO A 597 16.72 17.88 21.89
CA PRO A 597 16.96 16.92 22.96
C PRO A 597 16.75 15.48 22.48
N ASP A 598 17.52 14.52 23.02
CA ASP A 598 17.40 13.10 22.66
C ASP A 598 15.95 12.57 22.80
N GLU A 599 15.17 13.09 23.76
CA GLU A 599 13.76 12.73 23.98
C GLU A 599 12.83 13.27 22.87
N GLU A 600 13.09 14.45 22.32
CA GLU A 600 12.31 15.05 21.21
C GLU A 600 12.73 14.52 19.83
N SER A 601 13.94 13.95 19.71
CA SER A 601 14.42 13.31 18.48
C SER A 601 13.84 11.90 18.26
N LEU A 602 13.25 11.31 19.31
CA LEU A 602 12.66 9.97 19.32
C LEU A 602 11.20 9.92 18.83
N ASP A 603 10.48 11.05 18.92
CA ASP A 603 9.10 11.24 18.47
C ASP A 603 9.04 11.65 16.98
#